data_AF-A0A093QR05-F1
#
_entry.id   AF-A0A093QR05-F1
#
_cell.length_a   1.000
_cell.length_b   1.000
_cell.length_c   1.000
_cell.angle_alpha   90.00
_cell.angle_beta   90.00
_cell.angle_gamma   90.00
#
_symmetry.space_group_name_H-M   'P 1'
#
loop_
_entity.id
_entity.type
_entity.pdbx_description
1 polymer ?
#
loop_
_entity_poly.entity_id
_entity_poly.type
_entity_poly.pdbx_seq_one_letter_code
_entity_poly.pdbx_strand_id
1 'polypeptide(L)' 'QHNTAGINCEKCAKGYYRPYGVPVRAPDGCIPCSCNLEHSEGCEEGSGRCFCKQNFQGENCERCADGFYGYPFCI' A
#
# COMPACT_ATOMS: atom_id res chain seq x y z
N GLN A 1 2.95 20.12 0.35
CA GLN A 1 2.37 18.86 -0.14
C GLN A 1 2.49 17.85 1.00
N HIS A 2 1.40 17.18 1.41
CA HIS A 2 1.36 16.27 2.57
C HIS A 2 0.95 14.82 2.18
N ASN A 3 1.15 14.43 0.91
CA ASN A 3 0.75 13.12 0.39
C ASN A 3 -0.73 12.76 0.63
N THR A 4 -1.59 13.78 0.58
CA THR A 4 -3.05 13.65 0.74
C THR A 4 -3.76 13.71 -0.61
N ALA A 5 -4.93 13.10 -0.70
CA ALA A 5 -5.84 13.12 -1.83
C ALA A 5 -7.30 13.27 -1.34
N GLY A 6 -8.23 13.41 -2.29
CA GLY A 6 -9.63 13.70 -2.02
C GLY A 6 -9.96 15.18 -2.15
N ILE A 7 -11.25 15.52 -2.20
CA ILE A 7 -11.72 16.90 -2.41
C ILE A 7 -11.33 17.81 -1.24
N ASN A 8 -11.18 17.25 -0.05
CA ASN A 8 -10.80 17.96 1.17
C ASN A 8 -9.47 17.48 1.74
N CYS A 9 -8.63 16.83 0.93
CA CYS A 9 -7.37 16.22 1.37
C CYS A 9 -7.56 15.24 2.54
N GLU A 10 -8.72 14.59 2.62
CA GLU A 10 -9.11 13.76 3.75
C GLU A 10 -8.48 12.35 3.72
N LYS A 11 -8.05 11.91 2.54
CA LYS A 11 -7.42 10.59 2.32
C LYS A 11 -5.94 10.74 2.06
N CYS A 12 -5.20 9.66 2.22
CA CYS A 12 -3.84 9.60 1.71
C CYS A 12 -3.86 9.37 0.19
N ALA A 13 -2.85 9.90 -0.49
CA ALA A 13 -2.65 9.67 -1.92
C ALA A 13 -2.33 8.18 -2.16
N LYS A 14 -2.52 7.71 -3.39
CA LYS A 14 -2.20 6.32 -3.76
C LYS A 14 -0.74 6.01 -3.41
N GLY A 15 -0.51 4.88 -2.73
CA GLY A 15 0.81 4.48 -2.25
C GLY A 15 1.17 5.05 -0.86
N TYR A 16 0.24 5.72 -0.19
CA TYR A 16 0.37 6.18 1.18
C TYR A 16 -0.83 5.71 2.02
N TYR A 17 -0.63 5.60 3.32
CA TYR A 17 -1.68 5.31 4.28
C TYR A 17 -1.53 6.17 5.54
N ARG A 18 -2.62 6.30 6.30
CA ARG A 18 -2.62 6.94 7.61
C ARG A 18 -2.64 5.88 8.70
N PRO A 19 -1.64 5.82 9.60
CA PRO A 19 -1.65 4.84 10.69
C PRO A 19 -2.80 5.04 11.67
N TYR A 20 -3.21 3.98 12.36
CA TYR A 20 -4.23 4.09 13.40
C TYR A 20 -3.81 5.08 14.49
N GLY A 21 -4.75 5.91 14.94
CA GLY A 21 -4.52 6.93 15.97
C GLY A 21 -3.88 8.22 15.46
N VAL A 22 -3.47 8.30 14.19
CA VAL A 22 -2.93 9.53 13.59
C VAL A 22 -4.08 10.43 13.12
N PRO A 23 -4.16 11.70 13.57
CA PRO A 23 -5.20 12.62 13.14
C PRO A 23 -5.13 12.96 11.64
N VAL A 24 -6.28 13.17 10.99
CA VAL A 24 -6.37 13.54 9.56
C VAL A 24 -5.59 14.81 9.22
N ARG A 25 -5.51 15.76 10.17
CA ARG A 25 -4.80 17.05 10.01
C ARG A 25 -3.33 17.00 10.41
N ALA A 26 -2.81 15.84 10.80
CA ALA A 26 -1.39 15.70 11.12
C ALA A 26 -0.56 16.02 9.85
N PRO A 27 0.42 16.95 9.91
CA PRO A 27 1.19 17.38 8.75
C PRO A 27 1.87 16.23 8.00
N ASP A 28 2.38 15.25 8.75
CA ASP A 28 3.07 14.06 8.22
C ASP A 28 2.25 12.78 8.46
N GLY A 29 0.93 12.90 8.46
CA GLY A 29 0.03 11.80 8.81
C GLY A 29 -0.08 10.71 7.75
N CYS A 30 0.29 10.99 6.50
CA CYS A 30 0.29 10.04 5.39
C CYS A 30 1.71 9.53 5.14
N ILE A 31 1.95 8.26 5.46
CA ILE A 31 3.24 7.60 5.31
C ILE A 31 3.23 6.63 4.12
N PRO A 32 4.37 6.46 3.42
CA PRO A 32 4.42 5.61 2.24
C PRO A 32 4.17 4.14 2.60
N CYS A 33 3.40 3.44 1.77
CA CYS A 33 3.29 1.99 1.84
C CYS A 33 4.65 1.35 1.52
N SER A 34 4.97 0.22 2.16
CA SER A 34 6.16 -0.58 1.83
C SER A 34 5.95 -1.61 0.70
N CYS A 35 4.77 -1.58 0.07
CA CYS A 35 4.39 -2.53 -0.97
C CYS A 35 5.15 -2.34 -2.26
N ASN A 36 5.39 -3.44 -2.97
CA ASN A 36 5.73 -3.40 -4.38
C ASN A 36 4.52 -2.87 -5.17
N LEU A 37 4.64 -1.65 -5.70
CA LEU A 37 3.55 -0.95 -6.40
C LEU A 37 3.11 -1.64 -7.70
N GLU A 38 4.00 -2.40 -8.35
CA GLU A 38 3.68 -3.15 -9.57
C GLU A 38 2.90 -4.42 -9.25
N HIS A 39 3.11 -4.99 -8.07
CA HIS A 39 2.55 -6.28 -7.65
C HIS A 39 1.44 -6.15 -6.59
N SER A 40 1.08 -4.93 -6.20
CA SER A 40 0.03 -4.64 -5.23
C SER A 40 -1.04 -3.72 -5.82
N GLU A 41 -2.23 -3.72 -5.21
CA GLU A 41 -3.30 -2.76 -5.50
C GLU A 41 -3.24 -1.54 -4.58
N GLY A 42 -2.36 -1.56 -3.58
CA GLY A 42 -2.18 -0.53 -2.56
C GLY A 42 -1.93 -1.14 -1.19
N CYS A 43 -2.08 -0.33 -0.15
CA CYS A 43 -2.04 -0.80 1.23
C CYS A 43 -3.28 -0.37 2.02
N GLU A 44 -3.56 -1.13 3.07
CA GLU A 44 -4.66 -0.94 3.99
C GLU A 44 -4.46 0.33 4.84
N GLU A 45 -5.47 1.19 4.88
CA GLU A 45 -5.49 2.34 5.78
C GLU A 45 -5.42 1.87 7.24
N GLY A 46 -4.60 2.57 8.04
CA GLY A 46 -4.36 2.24 9.44
C GLY A 46 -3.20 1.27 9.67
N SER A 47 -3.17 0.13 8.98
CA SER A 47 -2.14 -0.91 9.21
C SER A 47 -0.96 -0.84 8.25
N GLY A 48 -1.16 -0.30 7.04
CA GLY A 48 -0.15 -0.30 5.98
C GLY A 48 0.05 -1.67 5.30
N ARG A 49 -0.76 -2.67 5.63
CA ARG A 49 -0.67 -4.02 5.06
C ARG A 49 -0.98 -3.99 3.56
N CYS A 50 -0.14 -4.64 2.77
CA CYS A 50 -0.27 -4.66 1.32
C CYS A 50 -1.42 -5.56 0.84
N PHE A 51 -2.14 -5.09 -0.18
CA PHE A 51 -3.08 -5.92 -0.94
C PHE A 51 -2.37 -6.42 -2.20
N CYS A 52 -1.86 -7.65 -2.16
CA CYS A 52 -1.14 -8.23 -3.30
C CYS A 52 -2.09 -8.63 -4.42
N LYS A 53 -1.65 -8.46 -5.67
CA LYS A 53 -2.33 -9.01 -6.85
C LYS A 53 -2.33 -10.54 -6.78
N GLN A 54 -3.28 -11.17 -7.48
CA GLN A 54 -3.60 -12.59 -7.38
C GLN A 54 -2.40 -13.57 -7.34
N ASN A 55 -1.36 -13.33 -8.15
CA ASN A 55 -0.23 -14.25 -8.30
C ASN A 55 0.97 -13.90 -7.39
N PHE A 56 0.81 -12.92 -6.51
CA PHE A 56 1.86 -12.40 -5.65
C PHE A 56 1.46 -12.51 -4.17
N GLN A 57 2.44 -12.66 -3.31
CA GLN A 57 2.29 -12.70 -1.86
C GLN A 57 3.56 -12.18 -1.16
N GLY A 58 3.57 -12.25 0.17
CA GLY A 58 4.60 -11.65 1.02
C GLY A 58 4.07 -10.39 1.70
N GLU A 59 4.83 -9.86 2.66
CA GLU A 59 4.39 -8.67 3.39
C GLU A 59 4.31 -7.44 2.48
N ASN A 60 5.16 -7.41 1.44
CA ASN A 60 5.32 -6.31 0.50
C ASN A 60 5.04 -6.75 -0.96
N CYS A 61 4.40 -7.91 -1.17
CA CYS A 61 4.14 -8.48 -2.50
C CYS A 61 5.43 -8.76 -3.31
N GLU A 62 6.45 -9.23 -2.60
CA GLU A 62 7.82 -9.41 -3.08
C GLU A 62 8.12 -10.82 -3.61
N ARG A 63 7.15 -11.74 -3.58
CA ARG A 63 7.31 -13.12 -4.07
C ARG A 63 6.04 -13.66 -4.70
N CYS A 64 6.17 -14.76 -5.45
CA CYS A 64 5.00 -15.41 -6.05
C CYS A 64 4.13 -16.09 -4.99
N ALA A 65 2.81 -16.03 -5.21
CA ALA A 65 1.82 -16.78 -4.46
C ALA A 65 2.07 -18.29 -4.58
N ASP A 66 1.55 -19.06 -3.62
CA ASP A 66 1.72 -20.51 -3.64
C ASP A 66 1.12 -21.10 -4.92
N GLY A 67 1.92 -21.91 -5.62
CA GLY A 67 1.55 -22.50 -6.92
C GLY A 67 1.98 -21.69 -8.16
N PHE A 68 2.46 -20.44 -7.99
CA PHE A 68 2.98 -19.61 -9.07
C PHE A 68 4.51 -19.53 -9.03
N TYR A 69 5.15 -19.31 -10.18
CA TYR A 69 6.61 -19.25 -10.28
C TYR A 69 7.12 -18.25 -11.32
N GLY A 70 8.43 -17.93 -11.24
CA GLY A 70 9.08 -17.01 -12.18
C GLY A 70 8.84 -15.54 -11.87
N TYR A 71 9.14 -15.10 -10.64
CA TYR A 71 9.15 -13.67 -10.29
C TYR A 71 10.07 -12.90 -11.26
N PRO A 72 9.67 -11.72 -11.77
CA PRO A 72 8.53 -10.90 -11.35
C PRO A 72 7.21 -11.17 -12.09
N PHE A 73 7.13 -12.18 -12.95
CA PHE A 73 5.92 -12.44 -13.74
C PHE A 73 4.89 -13.31 -13.01
N CYS A 74 5.35 -14.28 -12.21
CA CYS A 74 4.52 -15.19 -11.42
C CYS A 74 3.36 -15.81 -12.22
N ILE A 75 3.71 -16.78 -13.07
CA ILE A 75 2.80 -17.52 -13.95
C ILE A 75 2.42 -18.88 -13.38
#